data_AF-A0A8J8WHF6-F1
#
_entry.id   AF-A0A8J8WHF6-F1
#
_cell.length_a   1.000
_cell.length_b   1.000
_cell.length_c   1.000
_cell.angle_alpha   90.00
_cell.angle_beta   90.00
_cell.angle_gamma   90.00
#
_symmetry.space_group_name_H-M   'P 1'
#
loop_
_entity.id
_entity.type
_entity.pdbx_description
1 polymer ?
#
loop_
_entity_poly.entity_id
_entity_poly.type
_entity_poly.pdbx_seq_one_letter_code
_entity_poly.pdbx_strand_id
1 'polypeptide(L)'
;MFEANVNFEVQSIRARINDQAVCERASALKGGVKCEIEHPPARGRGSLMGCANYHARIRLTDDNSAWLIRVPRMNSSIPQSLVNCLIRSEYAAIKFLETTKVPAPRAFDYGILGDSNNRVGVSYLLIEEMPGKTWLAQGPRGKRFADDKDKERIWNSLADVLIELRQHPFSQAGSLLPGPSPSQPIVSAIASDRFLVLSPCGPFNTSNDYYTSLVEQNMALITDGQLFTFFPANAYIVFLYLKSRVQILAAKSIAHSVEVPEQFYLKHVDDKGDHLMVDEELNVVGIIDWQMARVVPAGEAFGPSLVTADMGAMYNDRSSLTFHDLALTHSLKAKGAAGLANIMGGDESSRRFFWS
;
A
#
# COMPACT_ATOMS: atom_id res chain seq x y z
N MET A 1 -6.16 11.58 -27.36
CA MET A 1 -5.73 12.70 -26.48
C MET A 1 -5.12 12.20 -25.17
N PHE A 2 -5.79 11.30 -24.41
CA PHE A 2 -5.24 10.70 -23.18
C PHE A 2 -3.96 9.87 -23.40
N GLU A 3 -3.85 9.14 -24.52
CA GLU A 3 -2.67 8.29 -24.81
C GLU A 3 -1.41 9.08 -25.16
N ALA A 4 -1.56 10.17 -25.93
CA ALA A 4 -0.47 11.08 -26.24
C ALA A 4 0.08 11.77 -24.98
N ASN A 5 -0.80 12.05 -24.01
CA ASN A 5 -0.43 12.70 -22.76
C ASN A 5 0.45 11.80 -21.88
N VAL A 6 0.11 10.50 -21.74
CA VAL A 6 0.91 9.57 -20.91
C VAL A 6 2.27 9.27 -21.54
N ASN A 7 2.37 9.11 -22.87
CA ASN A 7 3.66 8.90 -23.51
C ASN A 7 4.58 10.11 -23.36
N PHE A 8 4.03 11.32 -23.50
CA PHE A 8 4.78 12.56 -23.30
C PHE A 8 5.24 12.72 -21.86
N GLU A 9 4.36 12.45 -20.88
CA GLU A 9 4.68 12.46 -19.46
C GLU A 9 5.85 11.51 -19.14
N VAL A 10 5.77 10.26 -19.60
CA VAL A 10 6.82 9.26 -19.37
C VAL A 10 8.14 9.66 -20.04
N GLN A 11 8.10 10.20 -21.26
CA GLN A 11 9.29 10.74 -21.93
C GLN A 11 9.90 11.91 -21.15
N SER A 12 9.06 12.80 -20.61
CA SER A 12 9.50 13.92 -19.76
C SER A 12 10.16 13.44 -18.47
N ILE A 13 9.59 12.42 -17.81
CA ILE A 13 10.19 11.80 -16.64
C ILE A 13 11.56 11.20 -16.98
N ARG A 14 11.65 10.40 -18.05
CA ARG A 14 12.92 9.80 -18.49
C ARG A 14 14.00 10.83 -18.77
N ALA A 15 13.65 11.90 -19.48
CA ALA A 15 14.59 12.97 -19.82
C ALA A 15 15.17 13.68 -18.57
N ARG A 16 14.52 13.57 -17.41
CA ARG A 16 14.97 14.15 -16.13
C ARG A 16 15.77 13.17 -15.28
N ILE A 17 15.76 11.88 -15.60
CA ILE A 17 16.55 10.87 -14.88
C ILE A 17 17.97 10.93 -15.41
N ASN A 18 18.92 11.18 -14.51
CA ASN A 18 20.33 11.04 -14.81
C ASN A 18 20.74 9.57 -14.64
N ASP A 19 20.65 8.80 -15.71
CA ASP A 19 20.94 7.36 -15.74
C ASP A 19 22.35 7.03 -15.23
N GLN A 20 23.34 7.87 -15.55
CA GLN A 20 24.71 7.70 -15.08
C GLN A 20 24.77 7.78 -13.55
N ALA A 21 24.10 8.77 -12.94
CA ALA A 21 24.05 8.91 -11.49
C ALA A 21 23.29 7.76 -10.81
N VAL A 22 22.22 7.26 -11.44
CA VAL A 22 21.49 6.08 -10.95
C VAL A 22 22.42 4.86 -10.95
N CYS A 23 23.17 4.66 -12.03
CA CYS A 23 24.09 3.54 -12.13
C CYS A 23 25.29 3.64 -11.20
N GLU A 24 25.88 4.82 -11.03
CA GLU A 24 26.93 5.06 -10.03
C GLU A 24 26.44 4.69 -8.63
N ARG A 25 25.22 5.11 -8.29
CA ARG A 25 24.64 4.81 -6.98
C ARG A 25 24.33 3.32 -6.80
N ALA A 26 23.66 2.70 -7.76
CA ALA A 26 23.33 1.27 -7.70
C ALA A 26 24.59 0.39 -7.66
N SER A 27 25.59 0.72 -8.48
CA SER A 27 26.89 0.06 -8.50
C SER A 27 27.59 0.17 -7.14
N ALA A 28 27.64 1.37 -6.55
CA ALA A 28 28.25 1.57 -5.23
C ALA A 28 27.55 0.75 -4.13
N LEU A 29 26.21 0.65 -4.16
CA LEU A 29 25.43 -0.16 -3.22
C LEU A 29 25.64 -1.68 -3.41
N LYS A 30 26.04 -2.10 -4.61
CA LYS A 30 26.34 -3.50 -4.96
C LYS A 30 27.85 -3.75 -5.11
N GLY A 31 28.71 -2.99 -4.42
CA GLY A 31 30.15 -3.28 -4.38
C GLY A 31 30.90 -3.09 -5.71
N GLY A 32 30.43 -2.19 -6.57
CA GLY A 32 31.11 -1.81 -7.83
C GLY A 32 30.69 -2.59 -9.07
N VAL A 33 29.61 -3.39 -9.01
CA VAL A 33 29.10 -4.16 -10.15
C VAL A 33 28.67 -3.24 -11.30
N LYS A 34 28.91 -3.65 -12.55
CA LYS A 34 28.49 -2.89 -13.73
C LYS A 34 26.97 -2.77 -13.77
N CYS A 35 26.50 -1.56 -14.04
CA CYS A 35 25.08 -1.23 -14.11
C CYS A 35 24.67 -0.84 -15.53
N GLU A 36 23.49 -1.28 -15.94
CA GLU A 36 22.80 -0.84 -17.15
C GLU A 36 21.32 -0.54 -16.84
N ILE A 37 20.78 0.54 -17.44
CA ILE A 37 19.38 0.93 -17.24
C ILE A 37 18.58 0.60 -18.48
N GLU A 38 17.47 -0.09 -18.27
CA GLU A 38 16.49 -0.44 -19.29
C GLU A 38 15.19 0.33 -19.00
N HIS A 39 14.84 1.25 -19.89
CA HIS A 39 13.57 1.96 -19.82
C HIS A 39 12.47 1.17 -20.56
N PRO A 40 11.51 0.56 -19.84
CA PRO A 40 10.41 -0.21 -20.45
C PRO A 40 9.49 0.71 -21.26
N PRO A 41 8.64 0.21 -22.17
CA PRO A 41 7.65 1.05 -22.84
C PRO A 41 6.64 1.67 -21.86
N ALA A 42 6.08 2.83 -22.21
CA ALA A 42 5.07 3.52 -21.39
C ALA A 42 3.76 2.72 -21.25
N ARG A 43 3.44 1.85 -22.20
CA ARG A 43 2.26 0.96 -22.19
C ARG A 43 2.54 -0.34 -22.94
N GLY A 44 1.66 -1.32 -22.73
CA GLY A 44 1.69 -2.59 -23.45
C GLY A 44 2.62 -3.62 -22.83
N ARG A 45 2.97 -4.66 -23.61
CA ARG A 45 3.80 -5.76 -23.13
C ARG A 45 5.16 -5.25 -22.67
N GLY A 46 5.56 -5.63 -21.45
CA GLY A 46 6.84 -5.24 -20.86
C GLY A 46 6.84 -3.86 -20.20
N SER A 47 5.71 -3.13 -20.17
CA SER A 47 5.60 -1.91 -19.39
C SER A 47 5.68 -2.21 -17.89
N LEU A 48 6.49 -1.43 -17.17
CA LEU A 48 6.60 -1.45 -15.71
C LEU A 48 6.05 -0.14 -15.12
N MET A 49 4.81 0.19 -15.48
CA MET A 49 4.18 1.44 -15.08
C MET A 49 2.86 1.17 -14.37
N GLY A 50 2.68 1.81 -13.21
CA GLY A 50 1.40 1.87 -12.50
C GLY A 50 0.70 3.21 -12.70
N CYS A 51 -0.43 3.42 -12.02
CA CYS A 51 -1.14 4.69 -12.07
C CYS A 51 -0.29 5.86 -11.53
N ALA A 52 0.45 5.63 -10.44
CA ALA A 52 1.13 6.68 -9.69
C ALA A 52 2.67 6.69 -9.83
N ASN A 53 3.28 5.65 -10.42
CA ASN A 53 4.73 5.52 -10.46
C ASN A 53 5.23 4.99 -11.82
N TYR A 54 6.36 5.53 -12.27
CA TYR A 54 7.15 5.04 -13.40
C TYR A 54 8.30 4.20 -12.86
N HIS A 55 8.61 3.09 -13.53
CA HIS A 55 9.79 2.28 -13.21
C HIS A 55 10.71 2.13 -14.42
N ALA A 56 12.01 2.14 -14.15
CA ALA A 56 13.02 1.64 -15.06
C ALA A 56 13.79 0.51 -14.39
N ARG A 57 14.21 -0.48 -15.18
CA ARG A 57 14.94 -1.63 -14.66
C ARG A 57 16.43 -1.32 -14.64
N ILE A 58 17.08 -1.68 -13.55
CA ILE A 58 18.52 -1.61 -13.36
C ILE A 58 19.03 -3.04 -13.41
N ARG A 59 19.86 -3.35 -14.41
CA ARG A 59 20.52 -4.64 -14.59
C ARG A 59 21.91 -4.56 -14.00
N LEU A 60 22.21 -5.44 -13.05
CA LEU A 60 23.53 -5.63 -12.47
C LEU A 60 24.12 -6.92 -13.03
N THR A 61 25.26 -6.86 -13.71
CA THR A 61 25.72 -7.92 -14.63
C THR A 61 26.14 -9.23 -13.96
N ASP A 62 26.48 -9.21 -12.68
CA ASP A 62 27.26 -10.30 -12.08
C ASP A 62 26.41 -11.42 -11.48
N ASP A 63 25.17 -11.14 -11.06
CA ASP A 63 24.30 -12.11 -10.39
C ASP A 63 22.87 -12.17 -10.97
N ASN A 64 22.65 -11.53 -12.13
CA ASN A 64 21.33 -11.41 -12.76
C ASN A 64 20.27 -10.77 -11.83
N SER A 65 20.69 -10.07 -10.76
CA SER A 65 19.79 -9.27 -9.94
C SER A 65 19.20 -8.15 -10.79
N ALA A 66 17.89 -7.98 -10.70
CA ALA A 66 17.21 -6.85 -11.27
C ALA A 66 16.67 -5.96 -10.15
N TRP A 67 17.07 -4.69 -10.19
CA TRP A 67 16.49 -3.65 -9.35
C TRP A 67 15.59 -2.77 -10.21
N LEU A 68 14.73 -2.00 -9.56
CA LEU A 68 13.94 -0.96 -10.19
C LEU A 68 14.33 0.38 -9.59
N ILE A 69 14.46 1.39 -10.44
CA ILE A 69 14.26 2.77 -9.99
C ILE A 69 12.78 3.10 -10.15
N ARG A 70 12.14 3.46 -9.03
CA ARG A 70 10.75 3.89 -8.94
C ARG A 70 10.70 5.40 -8.80
N VAL A 71 9.98 6.05 -9.71
CA VAL A 71 9.83 7.51 -9.76
C VAL A 71 8.35 7.87 -9.70
N PRO A 72 7.91 8.65 -8.70
CA PRO A 72 6.53 9.11 -8.62
C PRO A 72 6.12 9.96 -9.83
N ARG A 73 4.96 9.64 -10.40
CA ARG A 73 4.30 10.34 -11.49
C ARG A 73 3.45 11.49 -10.93
N MET A 74 4.12 12.41 -10.25
CA MET A 74 3.47 13.53 -9.59
C MET A 74 3.47 14.74 -10.52
N ASN A 75 2.28 15.28 -10.78
CA ASN A 75 2.14 16.53 -11.52
C ASN A 75 2.45 17.74 -10.62
N SER A 76 2.51 18.94 -11.20
CA SER A 76 2.84 20.17 -10.48
C SER A 76 1.80 20.61 -9.44
N SER A 77 0.61 20.00 -9.40
CA SER A 77 -0.40 20.31 -8.38
C SER A 77 -0.14 19.64 -7.03
N ILE A 78 0.75 18.65 -6.97
CA ILE A 78 1.08 17.96 -5.72
C ILE A 78 2.29 18.63 -5.06
N PRO A 79 2.19 19.09 -3.81
CA PRO A 79 3.31 19.74 -3.13
C PRO A 79 4.54 18.83 -3.05
N GLN A 80 5.72 19.36 -3.39
CA GLN A 80 6.96 18.59 -3.34
C GLN A 80 7.25 18.02 -1.95
N SER A 81 6.86 18.73 -0.88
CA SER A 81 6.96 18.24 0.49
C SER A 81 6.18 16.95 0.72
N LEU A 82 4.98 16.82 0.12
CA LEU A 82 4.18 15.61 0.19
C LEU A 82 4.86 14.48 -0.57
N VAL A 83 5.32 14.72 -1.81
CA VAL A 83 6.08 13.72 -2.59
C VAL A 83 7.28 13.19 -1.80
N ASN A 84 8.00 14.10 -1.13
CA ASN A 84 9.16 13.75 -0.32
C ASN A 84 8.79 12.92 0.92
N CYS A 85 7.65 13.23 1.55
CA CYS A 85 7.11 12.45 2.65
C CYS A 85 6.74 11.03 2.19
N LEU A 86 6.09 10.90 1.03
CA LEU A 86 5.67 9.61 0.46
C LEU A 86 6.83 8.68 0.16
N ILE A 87 7.90 9.19 -0.42
CA ILE A 87 9.09 8.38 -0.72
C ILE A 87 9.76 7.89 0.57
N ARG A 88 9.93 8.80 1.56
CA ARG A 88 10.51 8.42 2.85
C ARG A 88 9.65 7.40 3.58
N SER A 89 8.32 7.55 3.50
CA SER A 89 7.37 6.65 4.11
C SER A 89 7.36 5.27 3.47
N GLU A 90 7.33 5.21 2.13
CA GLU A 90 7.42 3.95 1.38
C GLU A 90 8.76 3.25 1.66
N TYR A 91 9.89 3.97 1.65
CA TYR A 91 11.20 3.42 2.02
C TYR A 91 11.19 2.84 3.44
N ALA A 92 10.65 3.58 4.42
CA ALA A 92 10.61 3.14 5.81
C ALA A 92 9.72 1.91 6.01
N ALA A 93 8.56 1.88 5.35
CA ALA A 93 7.65 0.73 5.40
C ALA A 93 8.31 -0.53 4.82
N ILE A 94 8.95 -0.40 3.66
CA ILE A 94 9.67 -1.52 3.05
C ILE A 94 10.85 -1.97 3.93
N LYS A 95 11.64 -1.03 4.47
CA LYS A 95 12.73 -1.35 5.40
C LYS A 95 12.28 -2.08 6.64
N PHE A 96 11.12 -1.70 7.18
CA PHE A 96 10.51 -2.44 8.28
C PHE A 96 10.09 -3.85 7.85
N LEU A 97 9.46 -4.00 6.67
CA LEU A 97 9.04 -5.31 6.16
C LEU A 97 10.21 -6.26 5.88
N GLU A 98 11.39 -5.77 5.49
CA GLU A 98 12.64 -6.56 5.38
C GLU A 98 13.01 -7.27 6.70
N THR A 99 12.51 -6.79 7.85
CA THR A 99 12.73 -7.40 9.18
C THR A 99 11.66 -8.43 9.56
N THR A 100 10.69 -8.67 8.68
CA THR A 100 9.55 -9.56 8.89
C THR A 100 9.57 -10.71 7.87
N LYS A 101 8.64 -11.66 7.98
CA LYS A 101 8.42 -12.70 6.96
C LYS A 101 7.44 -12.30 5.85
N VAL A 102 6.93 -11.06 5.86
CA VAL A 102 6.06 -10.59 4.77
C VAL A 102 6.89 -10.57 3.49
N PRO A 103 6.43 -11.20 2.39
CA PRO A 103 7.14 -11.20 1.13
C PRO A 103 7.03 -9.82 0.49
N ALA A 104 7.91 -8.90 0.87
CA ALA A 104 8.01 -7.55 0.34
C ALA A 104 9.36 -7.37 -0.38
N PRO A 105 9.45 -6.45 -1.34
CA PRO A 105 10.73 -6.13 -1.96
C PRO A 105 11.72 -5.57 -0.95
N ARG A 106 13.01 -5.67 -1.24
CA ARG A 106 14.04 -4.89 -0.53
C ARG A 106 14.13 -3.47 -1.07
N ALA A 107 14.29 -2.49 -0.20
CA ALA A 107 14.63 -1.12 -0.55
C ALA A 107 16.15 -0.91 -0.42
N PHE A 108 16.81 -0.45 -1.47
CA PHE A 108 18.27 -0.26 -1.45
C PHE A 108 18.65 1.17 -1.05
N ASP A 109 17.92 2.16 -1.56
CA ASP A 109 18.15 3.58 -1.27
C ASP A 109 16.98 4.44 -1.75
N TYR A 110 16.94 5.71 -1.37
CA TYR A 110 16.01 6.69 -1.94
C TYR A 110 16.69 8.05 -2.14
N GLY A 111 16.15 8.84 -3.06
CA GLY A 111 16.59 10.22 -3.30
C GLY A 111 15.43 11.18 -3.30
N ILE A 112 15.70 12.40 -2.82
CA ILE A 112 14.71 13.48 -2.73
C ILE A 112 15.12 14.62 -3.65
N LEU A 113 14.20 15.11 -4.46
CA LEU A 113 14.44 16.26 -5.33
C LEU A 113 14.74 17.50 -4.48
N GLY A 114 15.83 18.20 -4.83
CA GLY A 114 16.32 19.37 -4.10
C GLY A 114 17.35 19.06 -3.02
N ASP A 115 17.59 17.79 -2.69
CA ASP A 115 18.73 17.38 -1.85
C ASP A 115 20.03 17.49 -2.67
N SER A 116 21.04 18.16 -2.12
CA SER A 116 22.35 18.33 -2.77
C SER A 116 23.09 17.00 -2.98
N ASN A 117 22.75 15.97 -2.21
CA ASN A 117 23.30 14.62 -2.37
C ASN A 117 22.59 13.83 -3.46
N ASN A 118 21.42 14.27 -3.93
CA ASN A 118 20.68 13.60 -4.98
C ASN A 118 21.09 14.08 -6.38
N ARG A 119 21.96 13.31 -7.05
CA ARG A 119 22.42 13.58 -8.42
C ARG A 119 21.53 13.01 -9.54
N VAL A 120 20.47 12.28 -9.18
CA VAL A 120 19.59 11.57 -10.13
C VAL A 120 18.62 12.53 -10.85
N GLY A 121 18.36 13.72 -10.28
CA GLY A 121 17.53 14.76 -10.93
C GLY A 121 16.02 14.64 -10.70
N VAL A 122 15.58 13.56 -10.04
CA VAL A 122 14.19 13.33 -9.62
C VAL A 122 14.17 12.77 -8.19
N SER A 123 13.02 12.80 -7.53
CA SER A 123 12.83 11.99 -6.33
C SER A 123 12.58 10.53 -6.74
N TYR A 124 13.20 9.56 -6.05
CA TYR A 124 13.14 8.16 -6.44
C TYR A 124 13.30 7.21 -5.25
N LEU A 125 12.98 5.93 -5.49
CA LEU A 125 13.28 4.79 -4.64
C LEU A 125 13.99 3.72 -5.47
N LEU A 126 15.11 3.18 -5.00
CA LEU A 126 15.75 1.98 -5.56
C LEU A 126 15.24 0.77 -4.80
N ILE A 127 14.67 -0.19 -5.52
CA ILE A 127 13.92 -1.29 -4.94
C ILE A 127 14.17 -2.58 -5.72
N GLU A 128 14.00 -3.73 -5.07
CA GLU A 128 14.07 -5.05 -5.70
C GLU A 128 12.96 -5.24 -6.73
N GLU A 129 13.29 -5.85 -7.88
CA GLU A 129 12.27 -6.37 -8.80
C GLU A 129 11.80 -7.73 -8.28
N MET A 130 10.55 -7.78 -7.78
CA MET A 130 9.99 -9.01 -7.22
C MET A 130 9.79 -10.08 -8.30
N PRO A 131 10.01 -11.37 -7.97
CA PRO A 131 9.69 -12.48 -8.86
C PRO A 131 8.17 -12.65 -9.01
N GLY A 132 7.77 -13.54 -9.92
CA GLY A 132 6.37 -13.86 -10.18
C GLY A 132 5.69 -12.88 -11.13
N LYS A 133 4.35 -12.90 -11.13
CA LYS A 133 3.51 -12.01 -11.96
C LYS A 133 2.43 -11.38 -11.10
N THR A 134 2.07 -10.15 -11.44
CA THR A 134 0.90 -9.50 -10.85
C THR A 134 -0.35 -10.36 -10.99
N TRP A 135 -1.05 -10.60 -9.89
CA TRP A 135 -2.30 -11.33 -9.90
C TRP A 135 -3.45 -10.42 -10.34
N LEU A 136 -3.93 -10.65 -11.56
CA LEU A 136 -5.05 -9.92 -12.15
C LEU A 136 -6.32 -10.80 -12.20
N ALA A 137 -6.58 -11.53 -11.11
CA ALA A 137 -7.67 -12.51 -11.00
C ALA A 137 -7.59 -13.66 -12.03
N GLN A 138 -6.41 -13.94 -12.57
CA GLN A 138 -6.15 -15.06 -13.47
C GLN A 138 -5.91 -16.33 -12.67
N GLY A 139 -6.27 -17.49 -13.23
CA GLY A 139 -6.01 -18.78 -12.60
C GLY A 139 -4.68 -19.38 -13.08
N PRO A 140 -4.24 -20.51 -12.49
CA PRO A 140 -2.96 -21.14 -12.83
C PRO A 140 -2.99 -21.71 -14.25
N ARG A 141 -1.79 -21.93 -14.82
CA ARG A 141 -1.59 -22.63 -16.11
C ARG A 141 -2.40 -22.05 -17.29
N GLY A 142 -2.47 -20.72 -17.38
CA GLY A 142 -3.11 -20.03 -18.50
C GLY A 142 -4.64 -19.95 -18.40
N LYS A 143 -5.22 -20.29 -17.26
CA LYS A 143 -6.66 -20.10 -17.01
C LYS A 143 -6.99 -18.62 -16.98
N ARG A 144 -7.92 -18.19 -17.84
CA ARG A 144 -8.28 -16.78 -18.01
C ARG A 144 -8.78 -16.11 -16.71
N PHE A 145 -9.49 -16.86 -15.86
CA PHE A 145 -10.04 -16.37 -14.59
C PHE A 145 -9.85 -17.42 -13.49
N ALA A 146 -9.44 -16.98 -12.30
CA ALA A 146 -9.38 -17.80 -11.10
C ALA A 146 -10.79 -18.21 -10.67
N ASP A 147 -10.99 -19.49 -10.36
CA ASP A 147 -12.20 -19.92 -9.64
C ASP A 147 -12.03 -19.75 -8.12
N ASP A 148 -13.02 -20.18 -7.35
CA ASP A 148 -13.01 -20.03 -5.90
C ASP A 148 -11.86 -20.83 -5.24
N LYS A 149 -11.51 -22.01 -5.76
CA LYS A 149 -10.40 -22.81 -5.25
C LYS A 149 -9.05 -22.17 -5.56
N ASP A 150 -8.92 -21.56 -6.73
CA ASP A 150 -7.74 -20.79 -7.10
C ASP A 150 -7.56 -19.59 -6.15
N LYS A 151 -8.64 -18.85 -5.87
CA LYS A 151 -8.64 -17.71 -4.94
C LYS A 151 -8.37 -18.14 -3.50
N GLU A 152 -8.85 -19.30 -3.06
CA GLU A 152 -8.56 -19.85 -1.72
C GLU A 152 -7.06 -20.03 -1.47
N ARG A 153 -6.24 -20.29 -2.50
CA ARG A 153 -4.77 -20.35 -2.36
C ARG A 153 -4.16 -18.98 -2.07
N ILE A 154 -4.69 -17.94 -2.72
CA ILE A 154 -4.33 -16.54 -2.46
C ILE A 154 -4.75 -16.18 -1.03
N TRP A 155 -5.96 -16.51 -0.61
CA TRP A 155 -6.44 -16.28 0.76
C TRP A 155 -5.57 -16.98 1.80
N ASN A 156 -5.18 -18.23 1.54
CA ASN A 156 -4.28 -18.96 2.42
C ASN A 156 -2.90 -18.28 2.55
N SER A 157 -2.34 -17.75 1.45
CA SER A 157 -1.09 -16.99 1.48
C SER A 157 -1.24 -15.65 2.21
N LEU A 158 -2.35 -14.94 1.99
CA LEU A 158 -2.65 -13.68 2.68
C LEU A 158 -2.88 -13.90 4.17
N ALA A 159 -3.44 -15.03 4.59
CA ALA A 159 -3.55 -15.37 6.00
C ALA A 159 -2.17 -15.42 6.68
N ASP A 160 -1.15 -15.97 6.01
CA ASP A 160 0.24 -15.98 6.53
C ASP A 160 0.79 -14.56 6.69
N VAL A 161 0.50 -13.67 5.73
CA VAL A 161 0.91 -12.26 5.77
C VAL A 161 0.25 -11.52 6.94
N LEU A 162 -1.06 -11.69 7.15
CA LEU A 162 -1.78 -11.06 8.25
C LEU A 162 -1.30 -11.58 9.62
N ILE A 163 -1.01 -12.89 9.71
CA ILE A 163 -0.43 -13.50 10.92
C ILE A 163 0.97 -12.96 11.21
N GLU A 164 1.78 -12.74 10.19
CA GLU A 164 3.10 -12.14 10.35
C GLU A 164 2.98 -10.68 10.81
N LEU A 165 2.18 -9.85 10.14
CA LEU A 165 1.99 -8.44 10.50
C LEU A 165 1.47 -8.27 11.93
N ARG A 166 0.65 -9.20 12.42
CA ARG A 166 0.14 -9.20 13.80
C ARG A 166 1.25 -9.30 14.86
N GLN A 167 2.40 -9.87 14.54
CA GLN A 167 3.52 -10.01 15.47
C GLN A 167 4.28 -8.70 15.69
N HIS A 168 4.02 -7.67 14.87
CA HIS A 168 4.77 -6.42 14.87
C HIS A 168 3.89 -5.19 15.16
N PRO A 169 3.38 -5.04 16.40
CA PRO A 169 2.53 -3.91 16.76
C PRO A 169 3.32 -2.60 16.93
N PHE A 170 2.61 -1.50 16.73
CA PHE A 170 3.06 -0.13 16.99
C PHE A 170 2.21 0.51 18.08
N SER A 171 2.74 1.55 18.74
CA SER A 171 2.06 2.30 19.80
C SER A 171 1.21 3.47 19.31
N GLN A 172 1.30 3.83 18.03
CA GLN A 172 0.57 4.94 17.42
C GLN A 172 0.14 4.60 16.00
N ALA A 173 -0.94 5.21 15.53
CA ALA A 173 -1.33 5.20 14.11
C ALA A 173 -0.69 6.35 13.34
N GLY A 174 -0.34 6.11 12.08
CA GLY A 174 0.39 7.09 11.28
C GLY A 174 1.06 6.51 10.03
N SER A 175 1.93 7.29 9.41
CA SER A 175 2.86 6.79 8.38
C SER A 175 4.23 6.53 8.99
N LEU A 176 4.94 5.53 8.47
CA LEU A 176 6.30 5.26 8.92
C LEU A 176 7.26 6.30 8.31
N LEU A 177 8.34 6.61 9.02
CA LEU A 177 9.49 7.36 8.52
C LEU A 177 10.78 6.65 8.96
N PRO A 178 11.92 6.89 8.27
CA PRO A 178 13.19 6.30 8.65
C PRO A 178 13.52 6.62 10.11
N GLY A 179 13.75 5.57 10.91
CA GLY A 179 14.12 5.67 12.31
C GLY A 179 15.57 5.22 12.57
N PRO A 180 15.94 4.99 13.84
CA PRO A 180 17.30 4.57 14.22
C PRO A 180 17.73 3.23 13.60
N SER A 181 16.78 2.34 13.30
CA SER A 181 17.02 1.06 12.64
C SER A 181 15.80 0.63 11.82
N PRO A 182 15.95 -0.29 10.85
CA PRO A 182 14.83 -0.83 10.07
C PRO A 182 13.70 -1.42 10.93
N SER A 183 14.02 -2.06 12.04
CA SER A 183 13.04 -2.63 12.99
C SER A 183 12.43 -1.60 13.96
N GLN A 184 12.90 -0.34 13.93
CA GLN A 184 12.42 0.74 14.78
C GLN A 184 12.15 2.01 13.95
N PRO A 185 11.21 1.97 12.99
CA PRO A 185 10.81 3.17 12.26
C PRO A 185 10.08 4.16 13.17
N ILE A 186 10.09 5.44 12.80
CA ILE A 186 9.32 6.47 13.51
C ILE A 186 7.89 6.46 12.96
N VAL A 187 6.89 6.43 13.83
CA VAL A 187 5.50 6.69 13.43
C VAL A 187 5.27 8.20 13.42
N SER A 188 4.92 8.74 12.26
CA SER A 188 4.67 10.16 12.01
C SER A 188 3.23 10.37 11.56
N ALA A 189 2.87 11.63 11.28
CA ALA A 189 1.61 11.97 10.65
C ALA A 189 1.37 11.10 9.40
N ILE A 190 0.13 10.65 9.21
CA ILE A 190 -0.32 10.02 7.96
C ILE A 190 0.07 10.95 6.82
N ALA A 191 0.81 10.44 5.83
CA ALA A 191 1.30 11.28 4.75
C ALA A 191 0.14 11.82 3.88
N SER A 192 -0.77 10.93 3.47
CA SER A 192 -2.03 11.25 2.80
C SER A 192 -2.87 9.97 2.68
N ASP A 193 -3.94 10.02 1.89
CA ASP A 193 -4.74 8.87 1.50
C ASP A 193 -4.38 8.32 0.10
N ARG A 194 -5.08 7.27 -0.35
CA ARG A 194 -4.86 6.65 -1.66
C ARG A 194 -5.17 7.60 -2.83
N PHE A 195 -5.95 8.65 -2.60
CA PHE A 195 -6.33 9.65 -3.60
C PHE A 195 -5.56 10.98 -3.48
N LEU A 196 -4.62 11.08 -2.53
CA LEU A 196 -3.80 12.29 -2.30
C LEU A 196 -4.63 13.53 -1.90
N VAL A 197 -5.80 13.33 -1.30
CA VAL A 197 -6.72 14.40 -0.91
C VAL A 197 -6.59 14.77 0.56
N LEU A 198 -6.18 13.82 1.41
CA LEU A 198 -6.00 14.09 2.83
C LEU A 198 -4.70 14.85 3.09
N SER A 199 -4.82 15.86 3.96
CA SER A 199 -3.66 16.56 4.49
C SER A 199 -2.94 15.72 5.54
N PRO A 200 -1.64 15.93 5.76
CA PRO A 200 -0.93 15.22 6.79
C PRO A 200 -1.55 15.42 8.19
N CYS A 201 -1.79 14.34 8.92
CA CYS A 201 -2.45 14.36 10.23
C CYS A 201 -1.95 13.27 11.18
N GLY A 202 -1.96 13.54 12.48
CA GLY A 202 -1.42 12.64 13.51
C GLY A 202 0.06 12.90 13.82
N PRO A 203 0.80 11.91 14.35
CA PRO A 203 0.36 10.54 14.66
C PRO A 203 -0.71 10.50 15.74
N PHE A 204 -1.42 9.37 15.86
CA PHE A 204 -2.54 9.22 16.79
C PHE A 204 -2.25 8.17 17.85
N ASN A 205 -2.60 8.46 19.11
CA ASN A 205 -2.43 7.53 20.23
C ASN A 205 -3.62 6.59 20.41
N THR A 206 -4.77 6.92 19.82
CA THR A 206 -6.00 6.14 19.96
C THR A 206 -6.68 5.93 18.61
N SER A 207 -7.38 4.81 18.45
CA SER A 207 -8.22 4.57 17.27
C SER A 207 -9.36 5.59 17.14
N ASN A 208 -9.84 6.11 18.27
CA ASN A 208 -10.89 7.13 18.27
C ASN A 208 -10.41 8.42 17.61
N ASP A 209 -9.24 8.92 18.00
CA ASP A 209 -8.65 10.13 17.40
C ASP A 209 -8.34 9.92 15.92
N TYR A 210 -7.81 8.74 15.58
CA TYR A 210 -7.51 8.34 14.20
C TYR A 210 -8.76 8.38 13.30
N TYR A 211 -9.83 7.66 13.68
CA TYR A 211 -11.06 7.63 12.86
C TYR A 211 -11.79 8.97 12.86
N THR A 212 -11.80 9.69 13.99
CA THR A 212 -12.41 11.02 14.07
C THR A 212 -11.73 11.99 13.12
N SER A 213 -10.40 12.05 13.13
CA SER A 213 -9.63 12.95 12.26
C SER A 213 -9.86 12.65 10.78
N LEU A 214 -9.90 11.38 10.39
CA LEU A 214 -10.17 10.99 9.00
C LEU A 214 -11.58 11.40 8.54
N VAL A 215 -12.60 11.19 9.38
CA VAL A 215 -13.97 11.59 9.05
C VAL A 215 -14.09 13.10 8.95
N GLU A 216 -13.55 13.84 9.91
CA GLU A 216 -13.66 15.30 9.94
C GLU A 216 -12.95 15.96 8.75
N GLN A 217 -11.79 15.43 8.34
CA GLN A 217 -11.11 15.92 7.12
C GLN A 217 -11.93 15.65 5.86
N ASN A 218 -12.48 14.45 5.69
CA ASN A 218 -13.35 14.15 4.54
C ASN A 218 -14.58 15.06 4.53
N MET A 219 -15.23 15.26 5.68
CA MET A 219 -16.38 16.17 5.80
C MET A 219 -16.02 17.62 5.45
N ALA A 220 -14.84 18.10 5.88
CA ALA A 220 -14.36 19.43 5.52
C ALA A 220 -14.14 19.56 4.00
N LEU A 221 -13.50 18.57 3.37
CA LEU A 221 -13.26 18.54 1.93
C LEU A 221 -14.56 18.45 1.11
N ILE A 222 -15.57 17.71 1.60
CA ILE A 222 -16.91 17.67 1.01
C ILE A 222 -17.57 19.05 1.09
N THR A 223 -17.48 19.70 2.24
CA THR A 223 -18.11 21.00 2.49
C THR A 223 -17.46 22.10 1.64
N ASP A 224 -16.16 22.00 1.41
CA ASP A 224 -15.39 22.90 0.52
C ASP A 224 -15.59 22.58 -0.98
N GLY A 225 -16.33 21.52 -1.31
CA GLY A 225 -16.58 21.12 -2.70
C GLY A 225 -15.38 20.49 -3.41
N GLN A 226 -14.42 19.94 -2.67
CA GLN A 226 -13.25 19.24 -3.20
C GLN A 226 -13.50 17.74 -3.39
N LEU A 227 -14.37 17.14 -2.57
CA LEU A 227 -14.74 15.72 -2.64
C LEU A 227 -16.22 15.52 -2.92
N PHE A 228 -16.53 14.44 -3.64
CA PHE A 228 -17.89 14.01 -3.98
C PHE A 228 -18.76 15.11 -4.61
N THR A 229 -18.17 15.90 -5.51
CA THR A 229 -18.78 17.11 -6.11
C THR A 229 -20.12 16.88 -6.80
N PHE A 230 -20.38 15.66 -7.30
CA PHE A 230 -21.65 15.31 -7.93
C PHE A 230 -22.75 14.93 -6.93
N PHE A 231 -22.41 14.55 -5.70
CA PHE A 231 -23.34 14.09 -4.67
C PHE A 231 -22.88 14.46 -3.24
N PRO A 232 -22.58 15.74 -2.97
CA PRO A 232 -21.93 16.16 -1.73
C PRO A 232 -22.84 15.96 -0.49
N ALA A 233 -24.15 16.17 -0.63
CA ALA A 233 -25.10 15.96 0.46
C ALA A 233 -25.16 14.49 0.91
N ASN A 234 -25.21 13.55 -0.05
CA ASN A 234 -25.23 12.12 0.24
C ASN A 234 -23.92 11.68 0.90
N ALA A 235 -22.77 12.12 0.36
CA ALA A 235 -21.46 11.84 0.95
C ALA A 235 -21.37 12.39 2.38
N TYR A 236 -21.78 13.64 2.60
CA TYR A 236 -21.76 14.25 3.93
C TYR A 236 -22.60 13.46 4.95
N ILE A 237 -23.79 12.97 4.57
CA ILE A 237 -24.63 12.13 5.42
C ILE A 237 -23.94 10.79 5.74
N VAL A 238 -23.26 10.18 4.77
CA VAL A 238 -22.48 8.96 4.99
C VAL A 238 -21.38 9.23 6.01
N PHE A 239 -20.59 10.30 5.85
CA PHE A 239 -19.53 10.63 6.81
C PHE A 239 -20.07 11.05 8.19
N LEU A 240 -21.23 11.71 8.28
CA LEU A 240 -21.93 11.94 9.55
C LEU A 240 -22.31 10.63 10.24
N TYR A 241 -22.84 9.66 9.48
CA TYR A 241 -23.13 8.34 10.01
C TYR A 241 -21.85 7.65 10.48
N LEU A 242 -20.77 7.66 9.70
CA LEU A 242 -19.47 7.12 10.11
C LEU A 242 -18.93 7.80 11.38
N LYS A 243 -19.08 9.13 11.51
CA LYS A 243 -18.73 9.89 12.72
C LYS A 243 -19.47 9.34 13.95
N SER A 244 -20.77 9.07 13.81
CA SER A 244 -21.60 8.50 14.89
C SER A 244 -21.18 7.07 15.29
N ARG A 245 -20.42 6.37 14.43
CA ARG A 245 -19.97 4.98 14.64
C ARG A 245 -18.52 4.86 15.08
N VAL A 246 -17.77 5.95 15.20
CA VAL A 246 -16.33 5.93 15.54
C VAL A 246 -16.04 5.10 16.80
N GLN A 247 -16.84 5.25 17.86
CA GLN A 247 -16.65 4.48 19.10
C GLN A 247 -16.76 2.96 18.88
N ILE A 248 -17.65 2.52 17.99
CA ILE A 248 -17.83 1.09 17.66
C ILE A 248 -16.65 0.59 16.83
N LEU A 249 -16.15 1.40 15.89
CA LEU A 249 -14.97 1.06 15.09
C LEU A 249 -13.71 0.98 15.96
N ALA A 250 -13.52 1.95 16.86
CA ALA A 250 -12.40 1.99 17.79
C ALA A 250 -12.41 0.84 18.82
N ALA A 251 -13.57 0.27 19.13
CA ALA A 251 -13.67 -0.87 20.04
C ALA A 251 -13.13 -2.19 19.45
N LYS A 252 -12.88 -2.26 18.13
CA LYS A 252 -12.37 -3.47 17.46
C LYS A 252 -10.88 -3.66 17.70
N SER A 253 -10.51 -4.14 18.88
CA SER A 253 -9.13 -4.50 19.24
C SER A 253 -8.93 -6.02 19.32
N ILE A 254 -7.67 -6.47 19.24
CA ILE A 254 -7.32 -7.91 19.37
C ILE A 254 -7.17 -8.31 20.85
N ALA A 255 -6.99 -7.35 21.75
CA ALA A 255 -6.84 -7.58 23.18
C ALA A 255 -7.69 -6.57 23.96
N HIS A 256 -8.73 -7.05 24.64
CA HIS A 256 -9.44 -6.32 25.69
C HIS A 256 -8.83 -6.69 27.04
N SER A 257 -7.68 -6.11 27.36
CA SER A 257 -7.19 -6.07 28.73
C SER A 257 -6.88 -4.63 29.08
N VAL A 258 -7.42 -4.16 30.21
CA VAL A 258 -7.27 -2.77 30.71
C VAL A 258 -5.79 -2.37 30.89
N GLU A 259 -4.89 -3.34 30.96
CA GLU A 259 -3.45 -3.16 31.21
C GLU A 259 -2.60 -3.00 29.95
N VAL A 260 -3.12 -3.28 28.75
CA VAL A 260 -2.32 -3.23 27.50
C VAL A 260 -2.72 -1.98 26.71
N PRO A 261 -1.77 -1.06 26.44
CA PRO A 261 -2.00 0.08 25.56
C PRO A 261 -2.52 -0.37 24.20
N GLU A 262 -3.31 0.48 23.55
CA GLU A 262 -3.81 0.20 22.22
C GLU A 262 -2.67 -0.05 21.22
N GLN A 263 -2.85 -1.07 20.38
CA GLN A 263 -1.85 -1.50 19.41
C GLN A 263 -2.36 -1.28 17.99
N PHE A 264 -1.45 -0.80 17.15
CA PHE A 264 -1.69 -0.51 15.75
C PHE A 264 -0.78 -1.36 14.86
N TYR A 265 -1.15 -1.53 13.60
CA TYR A 265 -0.49 -2.48 12.70
C TYR A 265 -0.35 -1.89 11.31
N LEU A 266 0.75 -2.25 10.63
CA LEU A 266 0.97 -1.83 9.26
C LEU A 266 -0.09 -2.47 8.33
N LYS A 267 -0.70 -1.64 7.47
CA LYS A 267 -1.66 -2.02 6.45
C LYS A 267 -1.23 -1.51 5.08
N HIS A 268 -1.37 -2.36 4.08
CA HIS A 268 -1.36 -1.97 2.67
C HIS A 268 -2.70 -1.31 2.32
N VAL A 269 -2.71 -0.02 1.97
CA VAL A 269 -3.95 0.76 1.83
C VAL A 269 -4.59 0.67 0.44
N ASP A 270 -3.90 0.09 -0.54
CA ASP A 270 -4.45 -0.20 -1.87
C ASP A 270 -4.55 -1.72 -2.12
N ASP A 271 -5.17 -2.41 -1.16
CA ASP A 271 -5.21 -3.87 -1.09
C ASP A 271 -6.22 -4.54 -2.04
N LYS A 272 -6.32 -4.07 -3.31
CA LYS A 272 -7.30 -4.55 -4.33
C LYS A 272 -6.87 -5.78 -5.15
N GLY A 273 -5.66 -6.28 -4.92
CA GLY A 273 -5.13 -7.53 -5.49
C GLY A 273 -4.03 -7.39 -6.55
N ASP A 274 -3.99 -6.29 -7.31
CA ASP A 274 -2.96 -6.04 -8.34
C ASP A 274 -1.57 -5.68 -7.79
N HIS A 275 -1.44 -5.57 -6.47
CA HIS A 275 -0.19 -5.43 -5.74
C HIS A 275 0.40 -6.80 -5.33
N LEU A 276 -0.32 -7.90 -5.56
CA LEU A 276 0.15 -9.26 -5.25
C LEU A 276 0.91 -9.86 -6.43
N MET A 277 2.13 -10.31 -6.17
CA MET A 277 2.96 -11.09 -7.08
C MET A 277 2.80 -12.57 -6.76
N VAL A 278 2.46 -13.36 -7.77
CA VAL A 278 2.20 -14.80 -7.61
C VAL A 278 3.08 -15.66 -8.53
N ASP A 279 3.38 -16.87 -8.07
CA ASP A 279 3.99 -17.92 -8.89
C ASP A 279 2.96 -18.65 -9.77
N GLU A 280 3.37 -19.74 -10.43
CA GLU A 280 2.51 -20.50 -11.34
C GLU A 280 1.39 -21.27 -10.62
N GLU A 281 1.53 -21.47 -9.32
CA GLU A 281 0.64 -22.21 -8.44
C GLU A 281 -0.35 -21.32 -7.66
N LEU A 282 -0.20 -19.99 -7.78
CA LEU A 282 -0.91 -18.96 -7.03
C LEU A 282 -0.47 -18.81 -5.57
N ASN A 283 0.78 -19.12 -5.24
CA ASN A 283 1.35 -18.69 -3.97
C ASN A 283 1.78 -17.23 -4.08
N VAL A 284 1.53 -16.43 -3.04
CA VAL A 284 1.99 -15.04 -3.00
C VAL A 284 3.49 -15.02 -2.70
N VAL A 285 4.28 -14.64 -3.70
CA VAL A 285 5.75 -14.55 -3.62
C VAL A 285 6.24 -13.11 -3.46
N GLY A 286 5.33 -12.13 -3.55
CA GLY A 286 5.66 -10.73 -3.33
C GLY A 286 4.44 -9.84 -3.15
N ILE A 287 4.60 -8.77 -2.39
CA ILE A 287 3.64 -7.69 -2.20
C ILE A 287 4.38 -6.40 -2.51
N ILE A 288 3.97 -5.74 -3.58
CA ILE A 288 4.60 -4.51 -4.07
C ILE A 288 3.70 -3.30 -3.75
N ASP A 289 4.10 -2.11 -4.20
CA ASP A 289 3.27 -0.89 -4.12
C ASP A 289 2.91 -0.41 -2.70
N TRP A 290 3.85 -0.53 -1.76
CA TRP A 290 3.74 -0.02 -0.38
C TRP A 290 3.72 1.51 -0.23
N GLN A 291 3.55 2.25 -1.32
CA GLN A 291 3.27 3.68 -1.25
C GLN A 291 1.97 3.90 -0.47
N MET A 292 1.92 4.91 0.40
CA MET A 292 0.78 5.17 1.31
C MET A 292 0.51 4.12 2.38
N ALA A 293 1.38 3.12 2.56
CA ALA A 293 1.26 2.20 3.69
C ALA A 293 1.17 2.97 5.01
N ARG A 294 0.32 2.49 5.90
CA ARG A 294 -0.01 3.16 7.17
C ARG A 294 -0.10 2.18 8.30
N VAL A 295 0.27 2.64 9.47
CA VAL A 295 0.00 1.98 10.74
C VAL A 295 -1.40 2.40 11.19
N VAL A 296 -2.30 1.43 11.37
CA VAL A 296 -3.74 1.65 11.55
C VAL A 296 -4.30 0.75 12.66
N PRO A 297 -5.52 1.03 13.16
CA PRO A 297 -6.18 0.16 14.14
C PRO A 297 -6.35 -1.28 13.66
N ALA A 298 -6.38 -2.23 14.60
CA ALA A 298 -6.48 -3.66 14.27
C ALA A 298 -7.72 -4.00 13.42
N GLY A 299 -8.86 -3.38 13.70
CA GLY A 299 -10.10 -3.57 12.94
C GLY A 299 -10.01 -3.15 11.47
N GLU A 300 -9.07 -2.28 11.12
CA GLU A 300 -8.79 -1.89 9.73
C GLU A 300 -7.66 -2.73 9.12
N ALA A 301 -6.60 -2.99 9.88
CA ALA A 301 -5.45 -3.77 9.43
C ALA A 301 -5.82 -5.22 9.06
N PHE A 302 -6.74 -5.82 9.82
CA PHE A 302 -7.08 -7.25 9.71
C PHE A 302 -8.54 -7.52 9.40
N GLY A 303 -9.34 -6.48 9.16
CA GLY A 303 -10.72 -6.62 8.68
C GLY A 303 -10.80 -6.97 7.19
N PRO A 304 -12.01 -7.20 6.66
CA PRO A 304 -12.24 -7.36 5.22
C PRO A 304 -11.57 -6.25 4.39
N SER A 305 -10.92 -6.63 3.29
CA SER A 305 -10.19 -5.73 2.39
C SER A 305 -10.82 -5.66 1.00
N LEU A 306 -10.24 -4.86 0.09
CA LEU A 306 -10.77 -4.72 -1.27
C LEU A 306 -10.55 -5.99 -2.11
N VAL A 307 -9.48 -6.74 -1.88
CA VAL A 307 -9.18 -7.95 -2.65
C VAL A 307 -10.24 -9.04 -2.47
N THR A 308 -10.90 -9.11 -1.32
CA THR A 308 -12.02 -10.04 -1.04
C THR A 308 -13.40 -9.42 -1.27
N ALA A 309 -13.47 -8.16 -1.68
CA ALA A 309 -14.74 -7.46 -1.85
C ALA A 309 -15.46 -7.87 -3.13
N ASP A 310 -16.79 -7.87 -3.08
CA ASP A 310 -17.64 -7.90 -4.27
C ASP A 310 -18.02 -6.46 -4.59
N MET A 311 -17.33 -5.88 -5.57
CA MET A 311 -17.57 -4.50 -6.00
C MET A 311 -19.01 -4.27 -6.45
N GLY A 312 -19.68 -5.27 -7.03
CA GLY A 312 -21.09 -5.16 -7.43
C GLY A 312 -22.03 -5.15 -6.24
N ALA A 313 -21.72 -5.91 -5.19
CA ALA A 313 -22.48 -5.92 -3.95
C ALA A 313 -22.23 -4.67 -3.07
N MET A 314 -21.06 -4.03 -3.15
CA MET A 314 -20.76 -2.81 -2.38
C MET A 314 -21.67 -1.63 -2.72
N TYR A 315 -22.24 -1.59 -3.93
CA TYR A 315 -23.20 -0.58 -4.36
C TYR A 315 -24.67 -0.94 -4.03
N ASN A 316 -24.92 -2.12 -3.43
CA ASN A 316 -26.26 -2.55 -3.04
C ASN A 316 -26.48 -2.37 -1.52
N ASP A 317 -27.73 -2.25 -1.11
CA ASP A 317 -28.14 -1.97 0.28
C ASP A 317 -27.86 -3.09 1.29
N ARG A 318 -27.33 -4.23 0.84
CA ARG A 318 -27.04 -5.39 1.70
C ARG A 318 -25.56 -5.43 2.07
N SER A 319 -25.26 -4.98 3.29
CA SER A 319 -23.96 -5.19 3.92
C SER A 319 -23.84 -6.62 4.42
N SER A 320 -22.90 -7.37 3.86
CA SER A 320 -22.59 -8.73 4.30
C SER A 320 -21.18 -9.11 3.86
N LEU A 321 -20.51 -9.89 4.71
CA LEU A 321 -19.26 -10.54 4.37
C LEU A 321 -19.43 -11.36 3.09
N THR A 322 -18.46 -11.26 2.19
CA THR A 322 -18.45 -12.04 0.96
C THR A 322 -18.06 -13.49 1.26
N PHE A 323 -18.30 -14.38 0.30
CA PHE A 323 -17.76 -15.73 0.35
C PHE A 323 -16.23 -15.73 0.53
N HIS A 324 -15.52 -14.77 -0.08
CA HIS A 324 -14.07 -14.65 0.03
C HIS A 324 -13.60 -14.13 1.39
N ASP A 325 -14.35 -13.20 2.01
CA ASP A 325 -14.09 -12.76 3.39
C ASP A 325 -14.15 -13.98 4.34
N LEU A 326 -15.18 -14.81 4.20
CA LEU A 326 -15.37 -16.02 5.02
C LEU A 326 -14.32 -17.10 4.74
N ALA A 327 -13.88 -17.26 3.49
CA ALA A 327 -12.81 -18.20 3.13
C ALA A 327 -11.46 -17.78 3.75
N LEU A 328 -11.16 -16.49 3.78
CA LEU A 328 -9.98 -15.95 4.46
C LEU A 328 -10.09 -16.10 5.99
N THR A 329 -11.27 -15.84 6.58
CA THR A 329 -11.56 -16.15 7.99
C THR A 329 -11.28 -17.62 8.32
N HIS A 330 -11.74 -18.55 7.47
CA HIS A 330 -11.50 -19.98 7.66
C HIS A 330 -10.00 -20.32 7.61
N SER A 331 -9.26 -19.74 6.66
CA SER A 331 -7.81 -19.92 6.54
C SER A 331 -7.07 -19.44 7.79
N LEU A 332 -7.46 -18.29 8.34
CA LEU A 332 -6.91 -17.77 9.60
C LEU A 332 -7.20 -18.71 10.78
N LYS A 333 -8.43 -19.26 10.89
CA LYS A 333 -8.77 -20.24 11.94
C LYS A 333 -7.96 -21.52 11.81
N ALA A 334 -7.83 -22.06 10.60
CA ALA A 334 -7.07 -23.27 10.32
C ALA A 334 -5.59 -23.12 10.69
N LYS A 335 -5.04 -21.91 10.58
CA LYS A 335 -3.67 -21.55 10.99
C LYS A 335 -3.54 -21.16 12.47
N GLY A 336 -4.58 -21.31 13.28
CA GLY A 336 -4.56 -21.02 14.72
C GLY A 336 -4.70 -19.54 15.09
N ALA A 337 -4.99 -18.65 14.13
CA ALA A 337 -5.09 -17.21 14.34
C ALA A 337 -6.54 -16.76 14.62
N ALA A 338 -7.17 -17.35 15.65
CA ALA A 338 -8.59 -17.11 15.97
C ALA A 338 -8.92 -15.62 16.21
N GLY A 339 -8.02 -14.86 16.84
CA GLY A 339 -8.20 -13.42 17.06
C GLY A 339 -8.31 -12.62 15.76
N LEU A 340 -7.47 -12.93 14.77
CA LEU A 340 -7.53 -12.30 13.44
C LEU A 340 -8.78 -12.76 12.69
N ALA A 341 -9.11 -14.04 12.77
CA ALA A 341 -10.31 -14.59 12.14
C ALA A 341 -11.61 -13.92 12.65
N ASN A 342 -11.67 -13.59 13.94
CA ASN A 342 -12.81 -12.88 14.51
C ASN A 342 -12.95 -11.45 13.98
N ILE A 343 -11.84 -10.75 13.73
CA ILE A 343 -11.87 -9.42 13.11
C ILE A 343 -12.29 -9.52 11.63
N MET A 344 -11.63 -10.40 10.86
CA MET A 344 -11.93 -10.63 9.44
C MET A 344 -13.39 -11.07 9.23
N GLY A 345 -13.89 -11.97 10.08
CA GLY A 345 -15.22 -12.55 9.99
C GLY A 345 -16.30 -11.80 10.78
N GLY A 346 -16.01 -10.59 11.28
CA GLY A 346 -16.94 -9.79 12.07
C GLY A 346 -17.94 -9.02 11.20
N ASP A 347 -17.47 -7.94 10.59
CA ASP A 347 -18.26 -7.11 9.67
C ASP A 347 -17.35 -6.30 8.73
N GLU A 348 -17.94 -5.78 7.65
CA GLU A 348 -17.23 -4.98 6.63
C GLU A 348 -17.25 -3.46 6.88
N SER A 349 -17.60 -2.99 8.08
CA SER A 349 -17.76 -1.55 8.36
C SER A 349 -16.46 -0.77 8.14
N SER A 350 -15.31 -1.36 8.49
CA SER A 350 -14.00 -0.74 8.22
C SER A 350 -13.78 -0.60 6.72
N ARG A 351 -14.03 -1.65 5.91
CA ARG A 351 -13.91 -1.60 4.45
C ARG A 351 -14.76 -0.48 3.85
N ARG A 352 -16.03 -0.39 4.27
CA ARG A 352 -16.94 0.67 3.82
C ARG A 352 -16.44 2.05 4.23
N PHE A 353 -15.98 2.23 5.46
CA PHE A 353 -15.46 3.50 5.95
C PHE A 353 -14.33 4.06 5.06
N PHE A 354 -13.45 3.21 4.52
CA PHE A 354 -12.33 3.63 3.66
C PHE A 354 -12.63 3.63 2.17
N TRP A 355 -13.80 3.16 1.76
CA TRP A 355 -14.22 3.07 0.36
C TRP A 355 -15.43 3.99 0.02
N SER A 356 -16.03 4.63 1.03
CA SER A 356 -17.19 5.53 0.91
C SER A 356 -16.83 6.87 0.28
#